data_AF-A0A7G2LUE4-F1
#
_entry.id   AF-A0A7G2LUE4-F1
#
_cell.length_a   1.000
_cell.length_b   1.000
_cell.length_c   1.000
_cell.angle_alpha   90.00
_cell.angle_beta   90.00
_cell.angle_gamma   90.00
#
_symmetry.space_group_name_H-M   'P 1'
#
loop_
_entity.id
_entity.type
_entity.pdbx_description
1 polymer ?
#
loop_
_entity_poly.entity_id
_entity_poly.type
_entity_poly.pdbx_seq_one_letter_code
_entity_poly.pdbx_strand_id
1 'polypeptide(L)' 'MGYDKAQLEQMNSGKGFIAALDQSGGSTPKALSLYGVEPSDYNGDEEMFKAVHDMRARIILAEDFTSDKVI' A
#
# COMPACT_ATOMS: atom_id res chain seq x y z
N MET A 1 -22.86 -10.34 -8.56
CA MET A 1 -21.92 -9.59 -7.70
C MET A 1 -22.23 -8.11 -7.90
N GLY A 2 -22.95 -7.51 -6.96
CA GLY A 2 -23.29 -6.10 -7.00
C GLY A 2 -22.25 -5.33 -6.20
N TYR A 3 -21.73 -4.24 -6.75
CA TYR A 3 -20.89 -3.32 -6.01
C TYR A 3 -21.72 -2.65 -4.91
N ASP A 4 -21.09 -2.36 -3.77
CA ASP A 4 -21.73 -1.54 -2.74
C ASP A 4 -21.97 -0.14 -3.32
N LYS A 5 -23.21 0.33 -3.24
CA LYS A 5 -23.58 1.68 -3.72
C LYS A 5 -22.74 2.75 -3.03
N ALA A 6 -22.39 2.56 -1.76
CA ALA A 6 -21.55 3.50 -1.02
C ALA A 6 -20.13 3.60 -1.61
N GLN A 7 -19.53 2.46 -1.97
CA GLN A 7 -18.20 2.42 -2.60
C GLN A 7 -18.21 3.04 -4.00
N LEU A 8 -19.26 2.79 -4.79
CA LEU A 8 -19.42 3.40 -6.12
C LEU A 8 -19.54 4.93 -6.03
N GLU A 9 -20.30 5.42 -5.06
CA GLU A 9 -20.46 6.86 -4.83
C GLU A 9 -19.16 7.49 -4.36
N GLN A 10 -18.45 6.86 -3.42
CA GLN A 10 -17.13 7.30 -2.95
C GLN A 10 -16.11 7.41 -4.08
N MET A 11 -16.06 6.42 -4.98
CA MET A 11 -15.14 6.44 -6.13
C MET A 11 -15.52 7.48 -7.19
N ASN A 12 -16.81 7.84 -7.31
CA ASN A 12 -17.28 8.79 -8.32
C ASN A 12 -17.20 10.26 -7.85
N SER A 13 -17.51 10.54 -6.58
CA SER A 13 -17.66 11.90 -6.06
C SER A 13 -16.83 12.21 -4.80
N GLY A 14 -16.16 11.21 -4.22
CA GLY A 14 -15.30 11.38 -3.07
C GLY A 14 -14.16 12.36 -3.34
N LYS A 15 -13.84 13.20 -2.35
CA LYS A 15 -12.70 14.12 -2.41
C LYS A 15 -11.50 13.43 -1.79
N GLY A 16 -10.46 13.19 -2.58
CA GLY A 16 -9.26 12.51 -2.12
C GLY A 16 -8.42 11.99 -3.27
N PHE A 17 -7.56 11.03 -2.98
CA PHE A 17 -6.73 10.34 -3.97
C PHE A 17 -6.62 8.85 -3.65
N ILE A 18 -6.22 8.06 -4.65
CA ILE A 18 -5.94 6.64 -4.50
C ILE A 18 -4.49 6.45 -4.07
N ALA A 19 -4.27 5.88 -2.90
CA ALA A 19 -2.95 5.38 -2.51
C ALA A 19 -2.74 3.98 -3.11
N ALA A 20 -1.88 3.86 -4.11
CA ALA A 20 -1.58 2.58 -4.77
C ALA A 20 -0.46 1.82 -4.02
N LEU A 21 -0.78 0.65 -3.46
CA LEU A 21 0.16 -0.23 -2.74
C LEU A 21 0.36 -1.60 -3.41
N ASP A 22 0.03 -1.73 -4.69
CA ASP A 22 -0.13 -2.99 -5.46
C ASP A 22 1.16 -3.49 -6.16
N GLN A 23 2.32 -3.14 -5.63
CA GLN A 23 3.59 -3.49 -6.28
C GLN A 23 3.81 -5.01 -6.43
N SER A 24 4.27 -5.42 -7.61
CA SER A 24 4.65 -6.80 -7.93
C SER A 24 5.97 -7.19 -7.29
N GLY A 25 6.22 -8.50 -7.14
CA GLY A 25 7.46 -9.02 -6.53
C GLY A 25 8.75 -8.49 -7.18
N GLY A 26 8.76 -8.28 -8.51
CA GLY A 26 9.92 -7.71 -9.20
C GLY A 26 10.16 -6.22 -8.94
N SER A 27 9.14 -5.47 -8.50
CA SER A 27 9.26 -4.05 -8.13
C SER A 27 9.47 -3.84 -6.63
N THR A 28 9.17 -4.85 -5.81
CA THR A 28 9.30 -4.82 -4.35
C THR A 28 10.69 -4.38 -3.86
N PRO A 29 11.83 -4.91 -4.38
CA PRO A 29 13.15 -4.46 -3.93
C PRO A 29 13.35 -2.95 -4.08
N LYS A 30 12.89 -2.40 -5.21
CA LYS A 30 13.02 -0.97 -5.49
C LYS A 30 12.21 -0.12 -4.51
N ALA A 31 10.99 -0.53 -4.17
CA ALA A 31 10.20 0.22 -3.21
C ALA A 31 10.70 0.09 -1.78
N LEU A 32 11.23 -1.07 -1.40
CA LEU A 32 11.90 -1.22 -0.12
C LEU A 32 13.11 -0.30 -0.02
N SER A 33 13.98 -0.24 -1.04
CA SER A 33 15.13 0.69 -1.04
C SER A 33 14.68 2.16 -0.96
N LEU A 34 13.65 2.55 -1.72
CA LEU A 34 13.08 3.91 -1.63
C LEU A 34 12.47 4.21 -0.26
N TYR A 35 12.06 3.17 0.46
CA TYR A 35 11.56 3.25 1.83
C TYR A 35 12.68 3.20 2.88
N GLY A 36 13.93 2.97 2.47
CA GLY A 36 15.11 2.87 3.34
C GLY A 36 15.42 1.46 3.85
N VAL A 37 14.86 0.43 3.23
CA VAL A 37 15.18 -1.00 3.48
C VAL A 37 15.96 -1.52 2.28
N GLU A 38 17.26 -1.73 2.44
CA GLU A 38 18.13 -2.14 1.34
C GLU A 38 18.13 -3.67 1.12
N PRO A 39 18.55 -4.16 -0.05
CA PRO A 39 18.64 -5.60 -0.33
C PRO A 39 19.55 -6.39 0.62
N SER A 40 20.44 -5.70 1.34
CA SER A 40 21.27 -6.30 2.39
C SER A 40 20.53 -6.55 3.71
N ASP A 41 19.35 -5.97 3.89
CA ASP A 41 18.59 -6.01 5.14
C ASP A 41 17.63 -7.21 5.23
N TYR A 42 17.52 -8.00 4.15
CA TYR A 42 16.68 -9.20 4.07
C TYR A 42 17.35 -10.31 3.27
N ASN A 43 17.05 -11.56 3.62
CA ASN A 43 17.61 -12.75 3.01
C ASN A 43 16.52 -13.52 2.23
N GLY A 44 16.57 -13.37 0.92
CA GLY A 44 15.68 -14.06 0.00
C GLY A 44 14.27 -13.47 -0.05
N ASP A 45 13.41 -14.14 -0.81
CA ASP A 45 12.10 -13.60 -1.19
C ASP A 45 11.10 -13.55 -0.03
N GLU A 46 11.15 -14.51 0.89
CA GLU A 46 10.23 -14.57 2.03
C GLU A 46 10.38 -13.35 2.96
N GLU A 47 11.61 -13.02 3.34
CA GLU A 47 11.90 -11.85 4.17
C GLU A 47 11.59 -10.53 3.42
N MET A 48 11.87 -10.48 2.11
CA MET A 48 11.48 -9.34 1.26
C MET A 48 9.96 -9.13 1.25
N PHE A 49 9.17 -10.20 1.06
CA PHE A 49 7.71 -10.12 1.06
C PHE A 49 7.16 -9.77 2.43
N LYS A 50 7.81 -10.22 3.51
CA LYS A 50 7.48 -9.78 4.85
C LYS A 50 7.75 -8.28 5.04
N ALA A 51 8.91 -7.78 4.62
CA ALA A 51 9.26 -6.37 4.75
C ALA A 51 8.29 -5.45 4.00
N VAL A 52 7.88 -5.82 2.78
CA VAL A 52 6.89 -5.02 2.03
C VAL A 52 5.50 -5.11 2.65
N HIS A 53 5.14 -6.25 3.24
CA HIS A 53 3.90 -6.37 4.00
C HIS A 53 3.89 -5.45 5.22
N ASP A 54 4.97 -5.44 6.00
CA ASP A 54 5.12 -4.58 7.18
C ASP A 54 5.09 -3.09 6.78
N MET A 55 5.72 -2.72 5.65
CA MET A 55 5.64 -1.38 5.07
C MET A 55 4.18 -1.00 4.72
N ARG A 56 3.45 -1.87 4.02
CA ARG A 56 2.05 -1.64 3.63
C ARG A 56 1.15 -1.50 4.86
N ALA A 57 1.34 -2.36 5.86
CA ALA A 57 0.61 -2.32 7.11
C ALA A 57 0.84 -0.99 7.84
N ARG A 58 2.10 -0.53 7.93
CA ARG A 58 2.42 0.76 8.55
C ARG A 58 1.75 1.95 7.84
N ILE A 59 1.65 1.93 6.52
CA ILE A 59 0.97 2.99 5.75
C ILE A 59 -0.53 3.00 6.03
N ILE A 60 -1.19 1.84 5.95
CA ILE A 60 -2.64 1.72 6.12
C ILE A 60 -3.07 1.98 7.57
N LEU A 61 -2.21 1.64 8.55
CA LEU A 61 -2.46 1.86 9.98
C LEU A 61 -2.02 3.24 10.49
N ALA A 62 -1.47 4.10 9.63
CA ALA A 62 -1.11 5.45 10.03
C ALA A 62 -2.36 6.27 10.37
N GLU A 63 -2.29 7.10 11.41
CA GLU A 63 -3.42 7.96 11.83
C GLU A 63 -3.90 8.90 10.71
N ASP A 64 -2.99 9.27 9.80
CA ASP A 64 -3.28 10.11 8.63
C ASP A 64 -3.97 9.36 7.47
N PHE A 65 -4.01 8.02 7.51
CA PHE A 65 -4.64 7.19 6.49
C PHE A 65 -6.15 7.09 6.75
N THR A 66 -6.86 8.16 6.41
CA THR A 66 -8.30 8.32 6.67
C THR A 66 -9.08 8.48 5.37
N SER A 67 -10.39 8.18 5.43
CA SER A 67 -11.34 8.34 4.32
C SER A 67 -11.51 9.77 3.82
N ASP A 68 -10.99 10.76 4.57
CA ASP A 68 -11.01 12.17 4.20
C ASP A 68 -9.96 12.52 3.13
N LYS A 69 -8.91 11.70 3.00
CA LYS A 69 -7.79 11.92 2.09
C LYS A 69 -7.63 10.76 1.11
N VAL A 70 -7.73 9.53 1.60
CA VAL A 70 -7.56 8.31 0.81
C VAL A 70 -8.93 7.68 0.59
N ILE A 71 -9.32 7.52 -0.68
CA ILE A 71 -10.63 6.98 -1.08
C ILE A 71 -10.50 5.62 -1.75
#